data_AF-A0A7W2TZX3-F1
#
_entry.id   AF-A0A7W2TZX3-F1
#
_cell.length_a   1.000
_cell.length_b   1.000
_cell.length_c   1.000
_cell.angle_alpha   90.00
_cell.angle_beta   90.00
_cell.angle_gamma   90.00
#
_symmetry.space_group_name_H-M   'P 1'
#
loop_
_entity.id
_entity.type
_entity.pdbx_description
1 polymer ?
#
loop_
_entity_poly.entity_id
_entity_poly.type
_entity_poly.pdbx_seq_one_letter_code
_entity_poly.pdbx_strand_id
1 'polypeptide(L)'
;MRDFKTVKRQEVIKLTCDGCGLQASADGDYEFQEFISVKRTCGYGSIHGDGKQIDIDLCQQCFADMCGDTLTIIDPLDNQDSNSYEDTLEYQNIFEAITKSKHEANELKQGSDNKIFAREILSANRISTQKELQAALKRVEQLWDAQYHSAEGNELHKLADLICGYENKSWDSYFAQVPLADDDFMPGRLNFEGKIPFQEMCAVKSKLSNIPVNKDIDEDNSRQSTIDDKNTD
;
A
#
# COMPACT_ATOMS: atom_id res chain seq x y z
N MET A 1 51.92 20.55 -8.85
CA MET A 1 52.29 19.99 -10.17
C MET A 1 51.27 18.90 -10.47
N ARG A 2 50.58 18.94 -11.61
CA ARG A 2 49.59 17.92 -11.98
C ARG A 2 50.14 17.18 -13.20
N ASP A 3 50.27 15.88 -13.07
CA ASP A 3 50.66 15.02 -14.17
C ASP A 3 49.39 14.47 -14.82
N PHE A 4 49.31 14.61 -16.14
CA PHE A 4 48.20 14.10 -16.93
C PHE A 4 48.72 12.99 -17.83
N LYS A 5 47.97 11.90 -17.90
CA LYS A 5 48.23 10.78 -18.81
C LYS A 5 47.12 10.71 -19.84
N THR A 6 47.50 10.76 -21.11
CA THR A 6 46.57 10.56 -22.23
C THR A 6 46.19 9.09 -22.31
N VAL A 7 44.89 8.78 -22.23
CA VAL A 7 44.34 7.43 -22.40
C VAL A 7 43.43 7.44 -23.63
N LYS A 8 43.55 6.42 -24.48
CA LYS A 8 42.58 6.15 -25.56
C LYS A 8 41.58 5.12 -25.03
N ARG A 9 40.28 5.46 -25.09
CA ARG A 9 39.18 4.55 -24.74
C ARG A 9 38.37 4.26 -26.00
N GLN A 10 37.90 3.02 -26.12
CA GLN A 10 36.87 2.66 -27.08
C GLN A 10 35.52 2.70 -26.37
N GLU A 11 34.55 3.34 -26.99
CA GLU A 11 33.20 3.46 -26.46
C GLU A 11 32.23 2.93 -27.50
N VAL A 12 31.22 2.20 -27.03
CA VAL A 12 30.16 1.68 -27.87
C VAL A 12 29.15 2.81 -28.06
N ILE A 13 29.02 3.28 -29.29
CA ILE A 13 28.11 4.39 -29.64
C ILE A 13 26.78 3.90 -30.21
N LYS A 14 26.71 2.62 -30.57
CA LYS A 14 25.58 2.01 -31.28
C LYS A 14 25.57 0.49 -31.11
N LEU A 15 24.38 -0.06 -30.89
CA LEU A 15 24.10 -1.50 -30.86
C LEU A 15 23.05 -1.85 -31.91
N THR A 16 23.08 -3.10 -32.39
CA THR A 16 22.10 -3.65 -33.33
C THR A 16 21.62 -5.00 -32.80
N CYS A 17 20.31 -5.17 -32.66
CA CYS A 17 19.73 -6.41 -32.18
C CYS A 17 19.88 -7.52 -33.23
N ASP A 18 20.44 -8.65 -32.84
CA ASP A 18 20.63 -9.80 -33.74
C ASP A 18 19.30 -10.50 -34.10
N GLY A 19 18.28 -10.38 -33.23
CA GLY A 19 16.94 -10.93 -33.47
C GLY A 19 16.12 -10.13 -34.50
N CYS A 20 15.83 -8.86 -34.22
CA CYS A 20 14.95 -8.03 -35.03
C CYS A 20 15.66 -6.96 -35.89
N GLY A 21 16.98 -6.77 -35.74
CA GLY A 21 17.74 -5.75 -36.45
C GLY A 21 17.57 -4.32 -35.93
N LEU A 22 16.85 -4.12 -34.81
CA LEU A 22 16.67 -2.82 -34.17
C LEU A 22 18.02 -2.18 -33.82
N GLN A 23 18.19 -0.90 -34.15
CA GLN A 23 19.41 -0.15 -33.86
C GLN A 23 19.14 0.88 -32.78
N ALA A 24 20.01 0.94 -31.77
CA ALA A 24 19.94 1.93 -30.70
C ALA A 24 21.30 2.64 -30.58
N SER A 25 21.26 3.95 -30.30
CA SER A 25 22.44 4.80 -30.14
C SER A 25 22.59 5.32 -28.71
N ALA A 26 23.85 5.42 -28.27
CA ALA A 26 24.20 5.88 -26.94
C ALA A 26 23.81 7.36 -26.66
N ASP A 27 23.60 8.17 -27.69
CA ASP A 27 23.43 9.63 -27.58
C ASP A 27 21.97 10.08 -27.31
N GLY A 28 21.04 9.14 -27.06
CA GLY A 28 19.67 9.53 -26.72
C GLY A 28 18.62 8.42 -26.69
N ASP A 29 18.95 7.20 -27.12
CA ASP A 29 17.97 6.11 -27.11
C ASP A 29 17.98 5.41 -25.76
N TYR A 30 16.90 5.54 -24.98
CA TYR A 30 16.74 4.79 -23.72
C TYR A 30 16.89 3.28 -23.93
N GLU A 31 16.43 2.80 -25.10
CA GLU A 31 16.58 1.42 -25.52
C GLU A 31 18.03 0.94 -25.47
N PHE A 32 19.02 1.81 -25.77
CA PHE A 32 20.44 1.44 -25.76
C PHE A 32 20.92 0.93 -24.40
N GLN A 33 20.37 1.47 -23.30
CA GLN A 33 20.75 1.07 -21.94
C GLN A 33 20.15 -0.27 -21.53
N GLU A 34 19.04 -0.67 -22.18
CA GLU A 34 18.30 -1.90 -21.90
C GLU A 34 18.70 -3.05 -22.84
N PHE A 35 19.70 -2.87 -23.70
CA PHE A 35 20.23 -3.95 -24.51
C PHE A 35 20.93 -5.01 -23.64
N ILE A 36 20.66 -6.28 -23.94
CA ILE A 36 21.28 -7.42 -23.28
C ILE A 36 22.35 -8.01 -24.20
N SER A 37 23.61 -7.84 -23.81
CA SER A 37 24.78 -8.36 -24.52
C SER A 37 25.39 -9.55 -23.77
N VAL A 38 25.44 -10.72 -24.40
CA VAL A 38 26.05 -11.93 -23.82
C VAL A 38 27.30 -12.31 -24.58
N LYS A 39 28.44 -12.24 -23.90
CA LYS A 39 29.74 -12.66 -24.42
C LYS A 39 30.36 -13.76 -23.58
N ARG A 40 30.45 -14.98 -24.12
CA ARG A 40 30.94 -16.16 -23.39
C ARG A 40 31.88 -17.01 -24.22
N THR A 41 33.00 -17.41 -23.62
CA THR A 41 33.87 -18.46 -24.16
C THR A 41 33.47 -19.82 -23.60
N CYS A 42 33.25 -20.78 -24.49
CA CYS A 42 32.88 -22.16 -24.20
C CYS A 42 34.07 -22.97 -23.67
N GLY A 43 33.82 -23.72 -22.59
CA GLY A 43 34.79 -24.68 -22.04
C GLY A 43 34.71 -26.05 -22.71
N TYR A 44 35.50 -26.99 -22.18
CA TYR A 44 35.53 -28.38 -22.62
C TYR A 44 34.18 -29.07 -22.42
N GLY A 45 33.70 -29.79 -23.44
CA GLY A 45 32.42 -30.49 -23.42
C GLY A 45 31.21 -29.60 -23.72
N SER A 46 31.43 -28.36 -24.20
CA SER A 46 30.33 -27.49 -24.62
C SER A 46 29.63 -28.04 -25.86
N ILE A 47 28.29 -28.00 -25.87
CA ILE A 47 27.49 -28.35 -27.05
C ILE A 47 27.76 -27.43 -28.25
N HIS A 48 28.32 -26.23 -28.00
CA HIS A 48 28.68 -25.25 -29.02
C HIS A 48 30.14 -25.42 -29.50
N GLY A 49 30.88 -26.38 -28.95
CA GLY A 49 32.27 -26.65 -29.27
C GLY A 49 33.27 -25.97 -28.34
N ASP A 50 34.37 -26.68 -28.07
CA ASP A 50 35.40 -26.25 -27.13
C ASP A 50 36.16 -25.02 -27.64
N GLY A 51 36.39 -24.04 -26.77
CA GLY A 51 37.10 -22.80 -27.09
C GLY A 51 36.35 -21.87 -28.05
N LYS A 52 35.11 -22.19 -28.42
CA LYS A 52 34.27 -21.30 -29.23
C LYS A 52 33.76 -20.13 -28.38
N GLN A 53 33.49 -19.02 -29.06
CA GLN A 53 32.91 -17.84 -28.43
C GLN A 53 31.47 -17.70 -28.90
N ILE A 54 30.59 -17.42 -27.96
CA ILE A 54 29.20 -17.04 -28.18
C ILE A 54 29.13 -15.55 -27.88
N ASP A 55 28.58 -14.80 -28.82
CA ASP A 55 28.36 -13.36 -28.75
C ASP A 55 26.96 -13.10 -29.32
N ILE A 56 26.12 -12.37 -28.61
CA ILE A 56 24.78 -12.00 -29.04
C ILE A 56 24.33 -10.71 -28.35
N ASP A 57 23.73 -9.81 -29.13
CA ASP A 57 23.15 -8.56 -28.68
C ASP A 57 21.64 -8.56 -28.96
N LEU A 58 20.81 -8.45 -27.93
CA LEU A 58 19.34 -8.46 -28.05
C LEU A 58 18.71 -7.22 -27.44
N CYS A 59 17.66 -6.70 -28.09
CA CYS A 59 16.77 -5.74 -27.45
C CYS A 59 15.91 -6.42 -26.38
N GLN A 60 15.32 -5.62 -25.48
CA GLN A 60 14.52 -6.12 -24.36
C GLN A 60 13.38 -7.06 -24.81
N GLN A 61 12.73 -6.74 -25.93
CA GLN A 61 11.61 -7.54 -26.45
C GLN A 61 12.10 -8.89 -26.98
N CYS A 62 13.13 -8.90 -27.82
CA CYS A 62 13.67 -10.16 -28.35
C CYS A 62 14.24 -11.05 -27.25
N PHE A 63 14.84 -10.46 -26.23
CA PHE A 63 15.32 -11.21 -25.07
C PHE A 63 14.15 -11.85 -24.29
N ALA A 64 13.11 -11.06 -23.99
CA ALA A 64 11.91 -11.56 -23.32
C ALA A 64 11.21 -12.65 -24.14
N ASP A 65 11.06 -12.46 -25.44
CA ASP A 65 10.44 -13.44 -26.35
C ASP A 65 11.24 -14.75 -26.43
N MET A 66 12.58 -14.67 -26.44
CA MET A 66 13.46 -15.85 -26.47
C MET A 66 13.45 -16.63 -25.16
N CYS A 67 13.41 -15.95 -24.02
CA CYS A 67 13.35 -16.60 -22.71
C CYS A 67 11.94 -17.09 -22.36
N GLY A 68 10.91 -16.43 -22.90
CA GLY A 68 9.51 -16.73 -22.65
C GLY A 68 9.19 -16.82 -21.16
N ASP A 69 8.42 -17.84 -20.79
CA ASP A 69 8.00 -18.10 -19.40
C ASP A 69 9.16 -18.52 -18.46
N THR A 70 10.37 -18.74 -19.00
CA THR A 70 11.55 -19.09 -18.19
C THR A 70 12.19 -17.86 -17.54
N LEU A 71 11.85 -16.66 -18.02
CA LEU A 71 12.39 -15.42 -17.46
C LEU A 71 11.74 -15.11 -16.11
N THR A 72 12.54 -15.15 -15.04
CA THR A 72 12.10 -14.69 -13.72
C THR A 72 12.35 -13.20 -13.58
N ILE A 73 11.28 -12.41 -13.47
CA ILE A 73 11.32 -10.98 -13.18
C ILE A 73 11.09 -10.82 -11.68
N ILE A 74 12.02 -10.16 -10.98
CA ILE A 74 11.96 -9.95 -9.54
C ILE A 74 11.78 -8.45 -9.30
N ASP A 75 10.64 -8.04 -8.74
CA ASP A 75 10.50 -6.68 -8.24
C ASP A 75 11.27 -6.55 -6.91
N PRO A 76 12.09 -5.50 -6.73
CA PRO A 76 12.70 -5.20 -5.43
C PRO A 76 11.69 -5.11 -4.27
N LEU A 77 10.43 -4.78 -4.55
CA LEU A 77 9.32 -4.72 -3.59
C LEU A 77 8.67 -6.09 -3.33
N ASP A 78 8.74 -7.03 -4.27
CA ASP A 78 8.20 -8.39 -4.08
C ASP A 78 8.99 -9.16 -3.01
N ASN A 79 10.26 -8.80 -2.79
CA ASN A 79 11.07 -9.32 -1.68
C ASN A 79 10.64 -8.79 -0.31
N GLN A 80 9.64 -7.90 -0.23
CA GLN A 80 9.10 -7.40 1.03
C GLN A 80 7.75 -8.00 1.43
N ASP A 81 6.98 -8.64 0.53
CA ASP A 81 5.62 -9.08 0.85
C ASP A 81 5.14 -10.39 0.17
N SER A 82 6.05 -11.32 -0.18
CA SER A 82 5.65 -12.67 -0.60
C SER A 82 6.06 -13.76 0.40
N ASN A 83 5.31 -13.89 1.48
CA ASN A 83 5.11 -15.17 2.16
C ASN A 83 4.30 -16.12 1.23
N SER A 84 4.85 -16.47 0.07
CA SER A 84 4.39 -17.62 -0.69
C SER A 84 5.07 -18.85 -0.10
N TYR A 85 4.25 -19.76 0.43
CA TYR A 85 4.56 -21.07 1.01
C TYR A 85 5.71 -21.83 0.32
N GLU A 86 6.95 -21.50 0.68
CA GLU A 86 8.06 -22.46 0.70
C GLU A 86 8.29 -22.86 2.15
N ASP A 87 8.31 -24.17 2.37
CA ASP A 87 8.56 -24.86 3.65
C ASP A 87 10.04 -24.71 4.06
N THR A 88 10.49 -23.47 4.25
CA THR A 88 11.79 -23.13 4.81
C THR A 88 11.53 -22.81 6.27
N LEU A 89 11.80 -23.77 7.15
CA LEU A 89 11.63 -23.71 8.61
C LEU A 89 11.74 -22.27 9.13
N GLU A 90 10.58 -21.69 9.44
CA GLU A 90 10.33 -20.29 9.86
C GLU A 90 11.05 -19.89 11.16
N TYR A 91 11.90 -20.77 11.68
CA TYR A 91 12.57 -20.66 12.96
C TYR A 91 13.98 -21.23 12.82
N GLN A 92 14.98 -20.42 13.16
CA GLN A 92 16.38 -20.88 13.18
C GLN A 92 16.61 -21.88 14.32
N ASN A 93 15.81 -21.81 15.40
CA ASN A 93 15.87 -22.72 16.54
C ASN A 93 14.51 -22.86 17.26
N ILE A 94 14.33 -23.97 18.00
CA ILE A 94 13.11 -24.23 18.80
C ILE A 94 12.79 -23.12 19.82
N PHE A 95 13.82 -22.44 20.32
CA PHE A 95 13.64 -21.33 21.26
C PHE A 95 13.01 -20.09 20.61
N GLU A 96 13.25 -19.87 19.32
CA GLU A 96 12.67 -18.77 18.56
C GLU A 96 11.16 -19.02 18.35
N ALA A 97 10.79 -20.26 17.98
CA ALA A 97 9.40 -20.68 17.85
C ALA A 97 8.61 -20.50 19.16
N ILE A 98 9.19 -20.92 20.29
CA ILE A 98 8.57 -20.78 21.60
C ILE A 98 8.42 -19.29 21.99
N THR A 99 9.44 -18.48 21.69
CA THR A 99 9.43 -17.05 22.05
C THR A 99 8.41 -16.28 21.22
N LYS A 100 8.35 -16.51 19.90
CA LYS A 100 7.37 -15.90 18.99
C LYS A 100 5.95 -16.33 19.37
N SER A 101 5.70 -17.63 19.52
CA SER A 101 4.39 -18.15 19.93
C SER A 101 3.93 -17.59 21.28
N LYS A 102 4.85 -17.46 22.25
CA LYS A 102 4.55 -16.85 23.55
C LYS A 102 4.25 -15.35 23.44
N HIS A 103 4.96 -14.64 22.57
CA HIS A 103 4.72 -13.23 22.28
C HIS A 103 3.34 -13.04 21.65
N GLU A 104 3.05 -13.76 20.57
CA GLU A 104 1.76 -13.74 19.87
C GLU A 104 0.60 -14.09 20.80
N ALA A 105 0.74 -15.14 21.62
CA ALA A 105 -0.27 -15.51 22.61
C ALA A 105 -0.50 -14.41 23.66
N ASN A 106 0.56 -13.69 24.06
CA ASN A 106 0.46 -12.57 24.98
C ASN A 106 -0.19 -11.35 24.31
N GLU A 107 0.10 -11.07 23.05
CA GLU A 107 -0.52 -9.99 22.28
C GLU A 107 -2.02 -10.24 22.07
N LEU A 108 -2.40 -11.46 21.67
CA LEU A 108 -3.80 -11.86 21.56
C LEU A 108 -4.53 -11.73 22.90
N LYS A 109 -3.89 -12.16 23.98
CA LYS A 109 -4.43 -12.01 25.33
C LYS A 109 -4.63 -10.55 25.70
N GLN A 110 -3.64 -9.69 25.44
CA GLN A 110 -3.76 -8.25 25.69
C GLN A 110 -4.86 -7.62 24.85
N GLY A 111 -5.02 -8.03 23.58
CA GLY A 111 -6.12 -7.58 22.73
C GLY A 111 -7.49 -7.96 23.29
N SER A 112 -7.65 -9.21 23.76
CA SER A 112 -8.90 -9.65 24.40
C SER A 112 -9.18 -8.94 25.72
N ASP A 113 -8.16 -8.76 26.56
CA ASP A 113 -8.28 -8.06 27.84
C ASP A 113 -8.70 -6.60 27.60
N ASN A 114 -8.07 -5.91 26.64
CA ASN A 114 -8.44 -4.54 26.27
C ASN A 114 -9.90 -4.45 25.78
N LYS A 115 -10.35 -5.42 24.97
CA LYS A 115 -11.74 -5.47 24.49
C LYS A 115 -12.73 -5.68 25.64
N ILE A 116 -12.37 -6.49 26.64
CA ILE A 116 -13.18 -6.68 27.85
C ILE A 116 -13.24 -5.38 28.66
N PHE A 117 -12.08 -4.76 28.93
CA PHE A 117 -12.03 -3.48 29.65
C PHE A 117 -12.81 -2.37 28.95
N ALA A 118 -12.71 -2.28 27.62
CA ALA A 118 -13.49 -1.30 26.84
C ALA A 118 -15.00 -1.53 26.99
N ARG A 119 -15.46 -2.78 26.98
CA ARG A 119 -16.87 -3.11 27.23
C ARG A 119 -17.32 -2.76 28.65
N GLU A 120 -16.47 -2.96 29.66
CA GLU A 120 -16.74 -2.55 31.04
C GLU A 120 -16.86 -1.02 31.15
N ILE A 121 -15.95 -0.27 30.53
CA ILE A 121 -15.98 1.21 30.49
C ILE A 121 -17.25 1.70 29.79
N LEU A 122 -17.61 1.11 28.65
CA LEU A 122 -18.82 1.47 27.92
C LEU A 122 -20.10 1.12 28.70
N SER A 123 -20.08 0.03 29.47
CA SER A 123 -21.20 -0.36 30.33
C SER A 123 -21.32 0.57 31.55
N ALA A 124 -20.20 1.01 32.11
CA ALA A 124 -20.14 2.00 33.19
C ALA A 124 -20.42 3.44 32.70
N ASN A 125 -20.29 3.69 31.40
CA ASN A 125 -20.46 4.97 30.71
C ASN A 125 -19.67 6.14 31.35
N ARG A 126 -18.54 5.82 31.98
CA ARG A 126 -17.67 6.80 32.65
C ARG A 126 -16.25 6.25 32.81
N ILE A 127 -15.26 7.10 32.55
CA ILE A 127 -13.87 6.88 32.91
C ILE A 127 -13.60 7.61 34.23
N SER A 128 -13.12 6.90 35.24
CA SER A 128 -12.79 7.44 36.56
C SER A 128 -11.30 7.29 36.90
N THR A 129 -10.64 6.27 36.33
CA THR A 129 -9.26 5.91 36.67
C THR A 129 -8.32 6.11 35.48
N GLN A 130 -7.08 6.55 35.72
CA GLN A 130 -6.04 6.64 34.68
C GLN A 130 -5.82 5.31 33.93
N LYS A 131 -5.99 4.19 34.63
CA LYS A 131 -5.91 2.84 34.05
C LYS A 131 -7.01 2.59 33.00
N GLU A 132 -8.22 3.08 33.26
CA GLU A 132 -9.35 2.99 32.32
C GLU A 132 -9.12 3.88 31.10
N LEU A 133 -8.54 5.07 31.30
CA LEU A 133 -8.13 5.96 30.20
C LEU A 133 -7.12 5.27 29.26
N GLN A 134 -6.07 4.67 29.81
CA GLN A 134 -5.04 3.97 29.01
C GLN A 134 -5.61 2.76 28.26
N ALA A 135 -6.52 2.01 28.89
CA ALA A 135 -7.21 0.90 28.23
C ALA A 135 -8.12 1.38 27.08
N ALA A 136 -8.84 2.49 27.28
CA ALA A 136 -9.69 3.10 26.26
C ALA A 136 -8.87 3.61 25.07
N LEU A 137 -7.76 4.31 25.31
CA LEU A 137 -6.85 4.80 24.27
C LEU A 137 -6.28 3.64 23.43
N LYS A 138 -5.77 2.58 24.09
CA LYS A 138 -5.24 1.39 23.40
C LYS A 138 -6.30 0.68 22.55
N ARG A 139 -7.57 0.69 22.97
CA ARG A 139 -8.68 0.14 22.17
C ARG A 139 -9.04 1.03 20.98
N VAL A 140 -9.01 2.36 21.15
CA VAL A 140 -9.24 3.31 20.04
C VAL A 140 -8.17 3.15 18.97
N GLU A 141 -6.91 3.01 19.34
CA GLU A 141 -5.80 2.71 18.42
C GLU A 141 -6.05 1.41 17.63
N GLN A 142 -6.39 0.32 18.32
CA GLN A 142 -6.74 -0.94 17.67
C GLN A 142 -7.93 -0.84 16.70
N LEU A 143 -8.93 -0.01 17.01
CA LEU A 143 -10.10 0.20 16.16
C LEU A 143 -9.78 1.12 14.99
N TRP A 144 -8.80 2.02 15.13
CA TRP A 144 -8.34 2.91 14.08
C TRP A 144 -7.50 2.18 13.04
N ASP A 145 -6.61 1.28 13.48
CA ASP A 145 -5.75 0.48 12.59
C ASP A 145 -6.53 -0.59 11.80
N ALA A 146 -7.65 -1.06 12.34
CA ALA A 146 -8.54 -1.98 11.66
C ALA A 146 -9.36 -1.25 10.59
N GLN A 147 -8.80 -1.07 9.38
CA GLN A 147 -9.47 -0.54 8.18
C GLN A 147 -10.98 -0.85 8.15
N TYR A 148 -11.82 0.14 8.46
CA TYR A 148 -13.27 0.33 8.28
C TYR A 148 -14.23 -0.87 8.04
N HIS A 149 -13.94 -2.07 8.54
CA HIS A 149 -14.75 -3.27 8.28
C HIS A 149 -15.41 -3.86 9.51
N SER A 150 -15.21 -3.29 10.70
CA SER A 150 -15.94 -3.73 11.90
C SER A 150 -17.31 -3.04 11.98
N ALA A 151 -18.35 -3.83 12.27
CA ALA A 151 -19.68 -3.33 12.67
C ALA A 151 -19.63 -2.49 13.98
N GLU A 152 -18.46 -2.34 14.59
CA GLU A 152 -18.13 -1.54 15.79
C GLU A 152 -17.91 -0.05 15.50
N GLY A 153 -18.46 0.51 14.41
CA GLY A 153 -18.43 1.96 14.15
C GLY A 153 -19.04 2.81 15.28
N ASN A 154 -19.81 2.21 16.18
CA ASN A 154 -20.34 2.88 17.37
C ASN A 154 -19.41 2.81 18.60
N GLU A 155 -18.46 1.88 18.67
CA GLU A 155 -17.59 1.67 19.83
C GLU A 155 -16.53 2.77 19.90
N LEU A 156 -15.89 3.05 18.75
CA LEU A 156 -14.84 4.05 18.64
C LEU A 156 -15.33 5.44 19.05
N HIS A 157 -16.46 5.89 18.49
CA HIS A 157 -17.02 7.21 18.80
C HIS A 157 -17.41 7.34 20.29
N LYS A 158 -18.02 6.30 20.87
CA LYS A 158 -18.39 6.30 22.29
C LYS A 158 -17.17 6.34 23.21
N LEU A 159 -16.11 5.60 22.88
CA LEU A 159 -14.86 5.66 23.64
C LEU A 159 -14.21 7.03 23.51
N ALA A 160 -14.18 7.61 22.31
CA ALA A 160 -13.66 8.96 22.08
C ALA A 160 -14.40 10.02 22.90
N ASP A 161 -15.74 9.97 22.92
CA ASP A 161 -16.57 10.89 23.71
C ASP A 161 -16.27 10.78 25.21
N LEU A 162 -16.13 9.54 25.73
CA LEU A 162 -15.80 9.29 27.13
C LEU A 162 -14.39 9.77 27.49
N ILE A 163 -13.42 9.61 26.59
CA ILE A 163 -12.04 10.11 26.75
C ILE A 163 -12.04 11.65 26.80
N CYS A 164 -12.71 12.31 25.85
CA CYS A 164 -12.85 13.76 25.85
C CYS A 164 -13.53 14.28 27.13
N GLY A 165 -14.55 13.58 27.62
CA GLY A 165 -15.22 13.89 28.88
C GLY A 165 -14.32 13.75 30.11
N TYR A 166 -13.37 12.81 30.11
CA TYR A 166 -12.39 12.65 31.19
C TYR A 166 -11.30 13.73 31.17
N GLU A 167 -10.79 14.04 29.98
CA GLU A 167 -9.69 14.99 29.82
C GLU A 167 -10.13 16.47 29.86
N ASN A 168 -11.44 16.74 29.83
CA ASN A 168 -12.03 18.08 29.69
C ASN A 168 -11.46 18.87 28.50
N LYS A 169 -11.00 18.16 27.45
CA LYS A 169 -10.43 18.74 26.23
C LYS A 169 -11.28 18.33 25.03
N SER A 170 -11.68 19.31 24.22
CA SER A 170 -12.23 19.04 22.89
C SER A 170 -11.11 18.58 21.96
N TRP A 171 -11.43 17.72 20.99
CA TRP A 171 -10.56 17.38 19.85
C TRP A 171 -9.93 18.64 19.22
N ASP A 172 -10.68 19.73 19.12
CA ASP A 172 -10.19 21.01 18.58
C ASP A 172 -9.05 21.63 19.39
N SER A 173 -8.99 21.36 20.70
CA SER A 173 -7.93 21.88 21.59
C SER A 173 -6.57 21.25 21.32
N TYR A 174 -6.53 20.07 20.68
CA TYR A 174 -5.30 19.40 20.25
C TYR A 174 -4.72 20.01 18.96
N PHE A 175 -5.58 20.54 18.09
CA PHE A 175 -5.19 21.19 16.83
C PHE A 175 -4.99 22.71 16.97
N ALA A 176 -5.60 23.35 17.97
CA ALA A 176 -5.51 24.79 18.18
C ALA A 176 -4.13 25.30 18.67
N GLN A 177 -3.21 24.40 19.05
CA GLN A 177 -1.96 24.77 19.72
C GLN A 177 -0.69 24.72 18.84
N VAL A 178 -0.84 24.64 17.53
CA VAL A 178 0.31 24.77 16.61
C VAL A 178 -0.04 25.83 15.59
N PRO A 179 0.62 27.01 15.58
CA PRO A 179 0.69 27.81 14.37
C PRO A 179 1.35 26.88 13.36
N LEU A 180 0.56 26.39 12.40
CA LEU A 180 1.09 25.65 11.26
C LEU A 180 2.15 26.55 10.64
N ALA A 181 3.42 26.19 10.84
CA ALA A 181 4.48 26.76 10.02
C ALA A 181 4.13 26.39 8.57
N ASP A 182 4.43 27.31 7.65
CA ASP A 182 4.19 27.13 6.22
C ASP A 182 4.94 25.87 5.77
N ASP A 183 4.26 24.73 5.71
CA ASP A 183 4.82 23.48 5.22
C ASP A 183 4.97 23.63 3.70
N ASP A 184 6.21 23.55 3.22
CA ASP A 184 6.59 23.58 1.78
C ASP A 184 5.82 22.57 0.93
N PHE A 185 5.14 21.60 1.56
CA PHE A 185 4.33 20.60 0.90
C PHE A 185 3.04 21.16 0.28
N MET A 186 2.45 22.24 0.81
CA MET A 186 1.24 22.90 0.26
C MET A 186 1.15 24.40 0.63
N PRO A 187 1.94 25.29 0.01
CA PRO A 187 1.87 26.73 0.29
C PRO A 187 0.53 27.30 -0.18
N GLY A 188 -0.21 27.98 0.70
CA GLY A 188 -1.39 28.79 0.32
C GLY A 188 -2.73 28.50 1.02
N ARG A 189 -2.79 27.71 2.11
CA ARG A 189 -4.05 27.56 2.89
C ARG A 189 -4.30 28.63 3.95
N LEU A 190 -3.42 29.61 4.10
CA LEU A 190 -3.64 30.74 4.99
C LEU A 190 -4.53 31.77 4.29
N ASN A 191 -5.86 31.59 4.41
CA ASN A 191 -6.87 32.66 4.46
C ASN A 191 -8.27 32.05 4.62
N PHE A 192 -8.57 31.53 5.81
CA PHE A 192 -9.95 31.40 6.27
C PHE A 192 -10.05 31.84 7.73
N GLU A 193 -9.86 33.14 7.96
CA GLU A 193 -10.50 33.78 9.11
C GLU A 193 -12.00 33.89 8.79
N GLY A 194 -12.78 32.94 9.31
CA GLY A 194 -14.22 32.92 9.16
C GLY A 194 -14.89 32.42 10.41
N LYS A 195 -15.01 33.29 11.41
CA LYS A 195 -15.90 33.12 12.58
C LYS A 195 -17.24 32.52 12.16
N ILE A 196 -17.62 31.39 12.75
CA ILE A 196 -19.04 31.05 12.92
C ILE A 196 -19.23 30.69 14.40
N PRO A 197 -19.87 31.56 15.22
CA PRO A 197 -20.29 31.16 16.55
C PRO A 197 -21.59 30.38 16.39
N PHE A 198 -21.57 29.06 16.58
CA PHE A 198 -22.82 28.32 16.73
C PHE A 198 -23.29 28.44 18.18
N GLN A 199 -24.23 29.36 18.35
CA GLN A 199 -24.92 29.68 19.58
C GLN A 199 -25.74 28.48 20.09
N GLU A 200 -25.65 28.25 21.39
CA GLU A 200 -26.48 27.33 22.16
C GLU A 200 -27.97 27.67 22.02
N MET A 201 -28.80 26.70 21.58
CA MET A 201 -30.24 26.70 21.88
C MET A 201 -30.81 25.28 21.92
N CYS A 202 -31.25 24.91 23.11
CA CYS A 202 -32.16 23.80 23.37
C CYS A 202 -33.50 23.94 22.62
N ALA A 203 -34.08 22.77 22.29
CA ALA A 203 -35.50 22.48 22.19
C ALA A 203 -36.31 22.82 20.90
N VAL A 204 -36.64 21.73 20.18
CA VAL A 204 -37.99 21.30 19.71
C VAL A 204 -38.45 21.63 18.27
N LYS A 205 -38.96 20.55 17.63
CA LYS A 205 -39.96 20.38 16.54
C LYS A 205 -39.54 20.49 15.07
N SER A 206 -39.51 19.30 14.44
CA SER A 206 -40.12 18.94 13.14
C SER A 206 -40.53 20.08 12.20
N LYS A 207 -39.91 20.12 11.01
CA LYS A 207 -40.55 20.09 9.68
C LYS A 207 -39.48 20.29 8.59
N LEU A 208 -39.15 19.23 7.85
CA LEU A 208 -38.46 19.34 6.56
C LEU A 208 -39.52 19.53 5.49
N SER A 209 -39.50 20.67 4.80
CA SER A 209 -40.28 20.88 3.58
C SER A 209 -39.38 21.30 2.42
N ASN A 210 -39.36 20.43 1.41
CA ASN A 210 -39.20 20.69 -0.02
C ASN A 210 -37.80 20.97 -0.57
N ILE A 211 -37.16 19.90 -1.06
CA ILE A 211 -36.25 19.94 -2.21
C ILE A 211 -37.04 19.39 -3.41
N PRO A 212 -37.16 20.09 -4.55
CA PRO A 212 -37.82 19.56 -5.73
C PRO A 212 -36.94 18.48 -6.39
N VAL A 213 -37.48 17.26 -6.46
CA VAL A 213 -36.93 16.13 -7.21
C VAL A 213 -37.28 16.32 -8.69
N ASN A 214 -36.26 16.40 -9.54
CA ASN A 214 -36.43 16.35 -10.98
C ASN A 214 -36.81 14.91 -11.35
N LYS A 215 -38.06 14.71 -11.80
CA LYS A 215 -38.52 13.46 -12.39
C LYS A 215 -38.05 13.45 -13.83
N ASP A 216 -37.40 12.37 -14.23
CA ASP A 216 -37.62 11.66 -15.48
C ASP A 216 -36.77 10.38 -15.45
N ILE A 217 -37.33 9.33 -14.83
CA ILE A 217 -36.96 7.94 -15.06
C ILE A 217 -38.17 7.34 -15.78
N ASP A 218 -37.98 6.95 -17.03
CA ASP A 218 -38.93 6.13 -17.77
C ASP A 218 -38.48 4.68 -17.60
N GLU A 219 -39.15 3.96 -16.71
CA GLU A 219 -39.00 2.52 -16.50
C GLU A 219 -39.92 1.79 -17.49
N ASP A 220 -39.34 1.20 -18.55
CA ASP A 220 -39.92 0.01 -19.16
C ASP A 220 -38.88 -0.76 -19.99
N ASN A 221 -38.22 -1.73 -19.37
CA ASN A 221 -38.36 -3.10 -19.87
C ASN A 221 -37.76 -4.12 -18.89
N SER A 222 -38.73 -4.82 -18.32
CA SER A 222 -38.64 -6.05 -17.57
C SER A 222 -37.72 -7.09 -18.19
N ARG A 223 -37.03 -7.78 -17.28
CA ARG A 223 -36.49 -9.13 -17.37
C ARG A 223 -37.33 -10.05 -18.27
N GLN A 224 -36.69 -10.86 -19.11
CA GLN A 224 -37.03 -12.29 -19.25
C GLN A 224 -35.85 -13.07 -19.88
N SER A 225 -35.49 -14.17 -19.22
CA SER A 225 -34.66 -15.27 -19.74
C SER A 225 -35.44 -16.13 -20.73
N THR A 226 -34.85 -16.58 -21.84
CA THR A 226 -35.14 -17.91 -22.44
C THR A 226 -33.99 -18.36 -23.33
N ILE A 227 -33.65 -19.64 -23.20
CA ILE A 227 -32.73 -20.43 -24.01
C ILE A 227 -33.50 -20.88 -25.27
N ASP A 228 -32.90 -20.88 -26.46
CA ASP A 228 -33.19 -21.93 -27.45
C ASP A 228 -32.13 -21.99 -28.56
N ASP A 229 -31.65 -23.21 -28.80
CA ASP A 229 -30.85 -23.67 -29.92
C ASP A 229 -31.65 -23.65 -31.24
N LYS A 230 -31.01 -23.29 -32.37
CA LYS A 230 -31.11 -24.02 -33.66
C LYS A 230 -30.25 -23.41 -34.79
N ASN A 231 -29.27 -24.23 -35.20
CA ASN A 231 -28.79 -24.59 -36.54
C ASN A 231 -29.23 -23.85 -37.83
N THR A 232 -28.27 -23.82 -38.77
CA THR A 232 -28.32 -23.72 -40.27
C THR A 232 -28.76 -22.37 -40.84
N ASP A 233 -28.07 -21.71 -41.77
CA ASP A 233 -27.12 -22.12 -42.84
C ASP A 233 -25.79 -21.33 -42.84
#